data_AF-A0A2G5UQY0-F1
#
_entry.id   AF-A0A2G5UQY0-F1
#
_cell.length_a   1.000
_cell.length_b   1.000
_cell.length_c   1.000
_cell.angle_alpha   90.00
_cell.angle_beta   90.00
_cell.angle_gamma   90.00
#
_symmetry.space_group_name_H-M   'P 1'
#
loop_
_entity.id
_entity.type
_entity.pdbx_description
1 polymer ?
#
loop_
_entity_poly.entity_id
_entity_poly.type
_entity_poly.pdbx_seq_one_letter_code
_entity_poly.pdbx_strand_id
1 'polypeptide(L)'
;MYTMEEYEGTELIMTMSDLDYENYAYFQLNVSGKKIDFRVPDEYPFPEACFHPSHKESTFASIHNHLLDLFGDTVEYIWITPGYKYFIPQLPNLLLCVNIWPDRSEMVNNLEAFFNSSPTLKHINIKWIKLLLISPESRFYQAESIRIIKPRPPTVNIFLRNFKGRQATLFSCECEVSDLIEFMNRWRSGEHSGKLEYLSIRGTFGARHRNGVLNANFVKHIGPAKKPPTHSVPDLSAPEPALTIKPNTDPITSHFYIVRETDNRVASVSIQGPKFQFGVWKETEEEFLRMVK
;
A
#
# COMPACT_ATOMS: atom_id res chain seq x y z
N MET A 1 0.77 25.21 -17.35
CA MET A 1 1.46 24.25 -18.22
C MET A 1 2.64 23.74 -17.42
N TYR A 2 2.45 22.61 -16.74
CA TYR A 2 3.51 21.96 -15.97
C TYR A 2 4.10 20.88 -16.87
N THR A 3 5.40 20.95 -17.10
CA THR A 3 6.16 19.97 -17.88
C THR A 3 6.28 18.68 -17.05
N MET A 4 5.79 17.57 -17.62
CA MET A 4 5.79 16.22 -17.05
C MET A 4 7.21 15.59 -17.06
N GLU A 5 8.22 16.28 -16.55
CA GLU A 5 9.62 15.78 -16.62
C GLU A 5 10.22 15.34 -15.28
N GLU A 6 9.45 15.23 -14.21
CA GLU A 6 9.95 14.68 -12.94
C GLU A 6 8.90 13.82 -12.23
N TYR A 7 8.52 12.67 -12.80
CA TYR A 7 7.64 11.72 -12.12
C TYR A 7 8.12 10.28 -12.31
N GLU A 8 9.03 9.82 -11.45
CA GLU A 8 9.41 8.41 -11.43
C GLU A 8 8.35 7.57 -10.70
N GLY A 9 7.72 6.66 -11.45
CA GLY A 9 7.39 5.33 -10.92
C GLY A 9 6.06 4.70 -11.33
N THR A 10 5.04 5.45 -11.77
CA THR A 10 3.76 4.87 -12.24
C THR A 10 3.00 5.84 -13.14
N GLU A 11 2.67 5.42 -14.35
CA GLU A 11 1.89 6.21 -15.32
C GLU A 11 0.50 5.57 -15.55
N LEU A 12 -0.55 6.40 -15.56
CA LEU A 12 -1.88 5.95 -15.96
C LEU A 12 -1.94 5.87 -17.48
N ILE A 13 -2.06 4.65 -18.01
CA ILE A 13 -2.07 4.41 -19.46
C ILE A 13 -3.47 4.65 -20.05
N MET A 14 -4.51 4.15 -19.37
CA MET A 14 -5.89 4.21 -19.85
C MET A 14 -6.92 3.93 -18.76
N THR A 15 -8.14 4.38 -18.99
CA THR A 15 -9.34 4.00 -18.24
C THR A 15 -10.20 3.06 -19.08
N MET A 16 -11.18 2.39 -18.46
CA MET A 16 -12.07 1.47 -19.16
C MET A 16 -13.51 1.62 -18.65
N SER A 17 -14.46 1.63 -19.58
CA SER A 17 -15.90 1.73 -19.29
C SER A 17 -16.72 0.79 -20.14
N ASP A 18 -17.96 0.55 -19.70
CA ASP A 18 -18.95 -0.05 -20.57
C ASP A 18 -19.30 0.96 -21.69
N LEU A 19 -19.62 0.44 -22.88
CA LEU A 19 -20.08 1.25 -24.01
C LEU A 19 -21.40 1.93 -23.66
N ASP A 20 -21.42 3.26 -23.72
CA ASP A 20 -22.63 4.07 -23.63
C ASP A 20 -22.96 4.64 -25.01
N TYR A 21 -24.14 4.32 -25.53
CA TYR A 21 -24.56 4.79 -26.86
C TYR A 21 -25.04 6.25 -26.86
N GLU A 22 -25.02 6.94 -25.72
CA GLU A 22 -25.38 8.35 -25.63
C GLU A 22 -24.21 9.28 -26.02
N ASN A 23 -24.32 9.92 -27.20
CA ASN A 23 -23.67 11.19 -27.58
C ASN A 23 -22.14 11.38 -27.45
N TYR A 24 -21.32 10.32 -27.37
CA TYR A 24 -19.85 10.47 -27.43
C TYR A 24 -19.28 10.10 -28.81
N ALA A 25 -18.25 10.85 -29.23
CA ALA A 25 -17.48 10.51 -30.42
C ALA A 25 -16.49 9.38 -30.09
N TYR A 26 -16.79 8.18 -30.59
CA TYR A 26 -15.92 7.01 -30.47
C TYR A 26 -15.05 6.84 -31.72
N PHE A 27 -13.85 6.29 -31.55
CA PHE A 27 -13.00 5.84 -32.65
C PHE A 27 -12.51 4.42 -32.39
N GLN A 28 -12.30 3.64 -33.46
CA GLN A 28 -11.90 2.24 -33.34
C GLN A 28 -10.42 2.05 -33.58
N LEU A 29 -9.77 1.29 -32.71
CA LEU A 29 -8.41 0.80 -32.92
C LEU A 29 -8.40 -0.73 -32.98
N ASN A 30 -7.45 -1.28 -33.73
CA ASN A 30 -7.16 -2.70 -33.72
C ASN A 30 -6.03 -2.97 -32.73
N VAL A 31 -6.35 -3.66 -31.63
CA VAL A 31 -5.40 -4.01 -30.56
C VAL A 31 -5.27 -5.53 -30.55
N SER A 32 -4.11 -6.04 -30.98
CA SER A 32 -3.82 -7.48 -31.09
C SER A 32 -4.89 -8.28 -31.84
N GLY A 33 -5.37 -7.74 -32.96
CA GLY A 33 -6.36 -8.38 -33.83
C GLY A 33 -7.82 -8.12 -33.44
N LYS A 34 -8.07 -7.46 -32.31
CA LYS A 34 -9.42 -7.12 -31.83
C LYS A 34 -9.73 -5.65 -32.09
N LYS A 35 -10.89 -5.37 -32.71
CA LYS A 35 -11.42 -4.01 -32.81
C LYS A 35 -12.02 -3.59 -31.46
N ILE A 36 -11.56 -2.47 -30.94
CA ILE A 36 -11.99 -1.91 -29.65
C ILE A 36 -12.34 -0.45 -29.89
N ASP A 37 -13.46 -0.01 -29.32
CA ASP A 37 -13.88 1.39 -29.35
C ASP A 37 -13.13 2.17 -28.26
N PHE A 38 -12.68 3.36 -28.59
CA PHE A 38 -12.00 4.27 -27.68
C PHE A 38 -12.66 5.65 -27.73
N ARG A 39 -12.55 6.37 -26.62
CA ARG A 39 -12.82 7.81 -26.56
C ARG A 39 -11.74 8.51 -25.75
N VAL A 40 -11.65 9.82 -25.89
CA VAL A 40 -10.82 10.68 -25.04
C VAL A 40 -11.76 11.68 -24.36
N PRO A 41 -12.09 11.48 -23.07
CA PRO A 41 -13.00 12.37 -22.36
C PRO A 41 -12.41 13.77 -22.16
N ASP A 42 -13.24 14.81 -22.19
CA ASP A 42 -12.79 16.19 -21.93
C ASP A 42 -12.34 16.40 -20.48
N GLU A 43 -12.85 15.56 -19.56
CA GLU A 43 -12.61 15.66 -18.12
C GLU A 43 -11.20 15.22 -17.70
N TYR A 44 -10.56 14.32 -18.47
CA TYR A 44 -9.25 13.77 -18.13
C TYR A 44 -8.47 13.34 -19.39
N PRO A 45 -7.14 13.55 -19.43
CA PRO A 45 -6.34 13.43 -20.65
C PRO A 45 -5.97 11.98 -21.02
N PHE A 46 -6.73 10.98 -20.55
CA PHE A 46 -6.41 9.57 -20.76
C PHE A 46 -7.41 8.91 -21.70
N PRO A 47 -6.96 8.07 -22.64
CA PRO A 47 -7.86 7.31 -23.48
C PRO A 47 -8.67 6.34 -22.64
N GLU A 48 -9.95 6.22 -22.97
CA GLU A 48 -10.88 5.28 -22.36
C GLU A 48 -11.23 4.19 -23.37
N ALA A 49 -10.96 2.94 -23.02
CA ALA A 49 -11.38 1.78 -23.80
C ALA A 49 -12.84 1.45 -23.44
N CYS A 50 -13.71 1.46 -24.45
CA CYS A 50 -15.13 1.19 -24.31
C CYS A 50 -15.48 -0.15 -24.95
N PHE A 51 -16.26 -0.97 -24.24
CA PHE A 51 -16.68 -2.27 -24.76
C PHE A 51 -18.06 -2.68 -24.24
N HIS A 52 -18.72 -3.57 -24.98
CA HIS A 52 -19.94 -4.19 -24.51
C HIS A 52 -19.60 -5.12 -23.33
N PRO A 53 -20.42 -5.18 -22.25
CA PRO A 53 -20.12 -6.00 -21.07
C PRO A 53 -19.81 -7.48 -21.37
N SER A 54 -20.41 -8.06 -22.42
CA SER A 54 -20.13 -9.43 -22.86
C SER A 54 -18.72 -9.64 -23.44
N HIS A 55 -18.03 -8.58 -23.87
CA HIS A 55 -16.69 -8.63 -24.45
C HIS A 55 -15.60 -8.24 -23.46
N LYS A 56 -15.98 -7.76 -22.28
CA LYS A 56 -15.11 -7.25 -21.23
C LYS A 56 -13.80 -8.02 -21.08
N GLU A 57 -13.88 -9.29 -20.69
CA GLU A 57 -12.70 -10.13 -20.44
C GLU A 57 -11.80 -10.26 -21.68
N SER A 58 -12.39 -10.50 -22.85
CA SER A 58 -11.64 -10.62 -24.10
C SER A 58 -11.00 -9.31 -24.55
N THR A 59 -11.62 -8.16 -24.23
CA THR A 59 -11.06 -6.84 -24.52
C THR A 59 -9.87 -6.56 -23.64
N PHE A 60 -9.98 -6.85 -22.33
CA PHE A 60 -8.87 -6.74 -21.38
C PHE A 60 -7.69 -7.62 -21.77
N ALA A 61 -7.94 -8.88 -22.10
CA ALA A 61 -6.87 -9.79 -22.51
C ALA A 61 -6.14 -9.27 -23.76
N SER A 62 -6.87 -8.71 -24.73
CA SER A 62 -6.27 -8.14 -25.95
C SER A 62 -5.35 -6.97 -25.64
N ILE A 63 -5.80 -6.03 -24.80
CA ILE A 63 -5.03 -4.85 -24.39
C ILE A 63 -3.81 -5.27 -23.57
N HIS A 64 -4.00 -6.14 -22.57
CA HIS A 64 -2.92 -6.61 -21.71
C HIS A 64 -1.83 -7.34 -22.50
N ASN A 65 -2.21 -8.25 -23.39
CA ASN A 65 -1.25 -8.95 -24.24
C ASN A 65 -0.53 -7.98 -25.17
N HIS A 66 -1.22 -6.98 -25.73
CA HIS A 66 -0.57 -5.95 -26.53
C HIS A 66 0.48 -5.17 -25.74
N LEU A 67 0.16 -4.79 -24.51
CA LEU A 67 1.10 -4.08 -23.63
C LEU A 67 2.27 -4.98 -23.19
N LEU A 68 2.03 -6.27 -22.97
CA LEU A 68 3.07 -7.27 -22.74
C LEU A 68 3.97 -7.45 -23.95
N ASP A 69 3.43 -7.47 -25.16
CA ASP A 69 4.23 -7.59 -26.39
C ASP A 69 5.12 -6.34 -26.59
N LEU A 70 4.65 -5.17 -26.17
CA LEU A 70 5.38 -3.90 -26.31
C LEU A 70 6.47 -3.72 -25.25
N PHE A 71 6.15 -3.95 -23.98
CA PHE A 71 7.05 -3.61 -22.86
C PHE A 71 7.66 -4.85 -22.18
N GLY A 72 7.14 -6.04 -22.45
CA GLY A 72 7.56 -7.28 -21.80
C GLY A 72 7.45 -7.21 -20.28
N ASP A 73 8.29 -7.98 -19.60
CA ASP A 73 8.35 -8.02 -18.13
C ASP A 73 9.23 -6.91 -17.54
N THR A 74 9.56 -5.87 -18.32
CA THR A 74 10.39 -4.75 -17.86
C THR A 74 9.60 -3.73 -17.05
N VAL A 75 8.26 -3.76 -17.14
CA VAL A 75 7.34 -2.88 -16.43
C VAL A 75 6.34 -3.69 -15.61
N GLU A 76 5.82 -3.08 -14.55
CA GLU A 76 4.76 -3.68 -13.75
C GLU A 76 3.39 -3.22 -14.25
N TYR A 77 2.51 -4.18 -14.58
CA TYR A 77 1.16 -3.88 -15.00
C TYR A 77 0.24 -3.82 -13.79
N ILE A 78 -0.32 -2.64 -13.52
CA ILE A 78 -1.13 -2.41 -12.32
C ILE A 78 -2.59 -2.20 -12.72
N TRP A 79 -3.46 -3.07 -12.23
CA TRP A 79 -4.90 -2.90 -12.30
C TRP A 79 -5.40 -2.12 -11.09
N ILE A 80 -5.93 -0.92 -11.31
CA ILE A 80 -6.54 -0.09 -10.26
C ILE A 80 -8.06 -0.23 -10.34
N THR A 81 -8.68 -0.72 -9.27
CA THR A 81 -10.13 -0.88 -9.21
C THR A 81 -10.72 -0.21 -7.98
N PRO A 82 -11.85 0.52 -8.10
CA PRO A 82 -12.48 1.22 -6.97
C PRO A 82 -13.14 0.27 -5.96
N GLY A 83 -13.27 -1.02 -6.27
CA GLY A 83 -13.95 -2.00 -5.44
C GLY A 83 -13.58 -3.43 -5.77
N TYR A 84 -13.63 -4.32 -4.77
CA TYR A 84 -13.43 -5.76 -4.95
C TYR A 84 -14.58 -6.48 -5.67
N LYS A 85 -15.73 -5.80 -5.84
CA LYS A 85 -16.89 -6.30 -6.61
C LYS A 85 -16.80 -6.02 -8.10
N TYR A 86 -15.91 -5.11 -8.51
CA TYR A 86 -15.70 -4.82 -9.91
C TYR A 86 -14.93 -5.96 -10.54
N PHE A 87 -15.07 -6.09 -11.85
CA PHE A 87 -14.31 -7.04 -12.63
C PHE A 87 -12.81 -6.83 -12.41
N ILE A 88 -12.11 -7.94 -12.14
CA ILE A 88 -10.66 -7.97 -12.01
C ILE A 88 -10.17 -9.05 -12.97
N PRO A 89 -9.39 -8.68 -13.99
CA PRO A 89 -8.87 -9.64 -14.94
C PRO A 89 -7.89 -10.60 -14.26
N GLN A 90 -7.97 -11.87 -14.63
CA GLN A 90 -7.07 -12.93 -14.16
C GLN A 90 -6.01 -13.17 -15.23
N LEU A 91 -5.04 -12.26 -15.32
CA LEU A 91 -4.00 -12.24 -16.35
C LEU A 91 -2.61 -12.34 -15.72
N PRO A 92 -1.62 -12.95 -16.43
CA PRO A 92 -0.26 -13.07 -15.93
C PRO A 92 0.39 -11.69 -15.78
N ASN A 93 1.32 -11.57 -14.83
CA ASN A 93 2.10 -10.33 -14.57
C ASN A 93 1.24 -9.10 -14.22
N LEU A 94 -0.02 -9.32 -13.84
CA LEU A 94 -0.92 -8.27 -13.38
C LEU A 94 -0.87 -8.14 -11.86
N LEU A 95 -0.61 -6.93 -11.40
CA LEU A 95 -0.65 -6.52 -10.01
C LEU A 95 -1.96 -5.81 -9.71
N LEU A 96 -2.52 -6.01 -8.52
CA LEU A 96 -3.81 -5.44 -8.12
C LEU A 96 -3.64 -4.32 -7.09
N CYS A 97 -4.18 -3.16 -7.41
CA CYS A 97 -4.45 -2.06 -6.49
C CYS A 97 -5.96 -1.98 -6.28
N VAL A 98 -6.41 -2.37 -5.08
CA VAL A 98 -7.84 -2.45 -4.77
C VAL A 98 -8.21 -1.57 -3.60
N ASN A 99 -9.36 -0.96 -3.80
CA ASN A 99 -10.04 -0.08 -2.92
C ASN A 99 -11.20 -0.96 -2.32
N ILE A 100 -11.33 -1.09 -0.99
CA ILE A 100 -12.35 -1.92 -0.31
C ILE A 100 -13.12 -1.17 0.80
N TRP A 101 -14.42 -0.91 0.60
CA TRP A 101 -15.34 -0.29 1.58
C TRP A 101 -16.51 -1.23 1.78
N PRO A 102 -16.37 -2.21 2.68
CA PRO A 102 -17.44 -3.15 2.90
C PRO A 102 -18.64 -2.45 3.53
N ASP A 103 -19.83 -2.78 3.04
CA ASP A 103 -21.07 -2.36 3.71
C ASP A 103 -21.25 -3.13 5.02
N ARG A 104 -22.03 -2.59 5.97
CA ARG A 104 -22.25 -3.20 7.29
C ARG A 104 -22.83 -4.62 7.22
N SER A 105 -23.45 -4.98 6.10
CA SER A 105 -24.11 -6.26 5.84
C SER A 105 -23.20 -7.32 5.20
N GLU A 106 -21.98 -6.97 4.79
CA GLU A 106 -21.14 -7.88 4.02
C GLU A 106 -20.39 -8.87 4.91
N MET A 107 -20.62 -10.16 4.64
CA MET A 107 -19.95 -11.27 5.33
C MET A 107 -18.51 -11.42 4.83
N VAL A 108 -17.59 -11.57 5.78
CA VAL A 108 -16.15 -11.68 5.52
C VAL A 108 -15.75 -12.90 4.68
N ASN A 109 -16.59 -13.93 4.60
CA ASN A 109 -16.36 -15.09 3.72
C ASN A 109 -16.14 -14.68 2.25
N ASN A 110 -16.74 -13.58 1.81
CA ASN A 110 -16.56 -13.07 0.45
C ASN A 110 -15.17 -12.44 0.23
N LEU A 111 -14.53 -11.96 1.29
CA LEU A 111 -13.26 -11.23 1.21
C LEU A 111 -12.06 -12.17 1.23
N GLU A 112 -12.12 -13.25 2.03
CA GLU A 112 -11.08 -14.28 1.99
C GLU A 112 -11.06 -15.00 0.63
N ALA A 113 -12.24 -15.34 0.09
CA ALA A 113 -12.36 -15.89 -1.26
C ALA A 113 -11.79 -14.92 -2.31
N PHE A 114 -12.08 -13.62 -2.16
CA PHE A 114 -11.54 -12.57 -3.02
C PHE A 114 -10.00 -12.50 -2.97
N PHE A 115 -9.39 -12.45 -1.78
CA PHE A 115 -7.93 -12.40 -1.66
C PHE A 115 -7.26 -13.64 -2.23
N ASN A 116 -7.91 -14.81 -2.09
CA ASN A 116 -7.41 -16.07 -2.65
C ASN A 116 -7.50 -16.12 -4.17
N SER A 117 -8.55 -15.56 -4.78
CA SER A 117 -8.75 -15.55 -6.23
C SER A 117 -8.14 -14.33 -6.94
N SER A 118 -7.67 -13.30 -6.21
CA SER A 118 -7.11 -12.09 -6.81
C SER A 118 -5.71 -12.33 -7.42
N PRO A 119 -5.30 -11.52 -8.40
CA PRO A 119 -3.90 -11.38 -8.78
C PRO A 119 -3.02 -10.96 -7.60
N THR A 120 -1.70 -10.84 -7.81
CA THR A 120 -0.78 -10.41 -6.76
C THR A 120 -1.18 -9.03 -6.23
N LEU A 121 -1.46 -8.94 -4.93
CA LEU A 121 -1.96 -7.72 -4.28
C LEU A 121 -0.80 -6.75 -4.07
N LYS A 122 -0.77 -5.66 -4.84
CA LYS A 122 0.22 -4.59 -4.69
C LYS A 122 -0.21 -3.58 -3.64
N HIS A 123 -1.43 -3.08 -3.74
CA HIS A 123 -1.97 -2.16 -2.75
C HIS A 123 -3.40 -2.51 -2.35
N ILE A 124 -3.68 -2.40 -1.06
CA ILE A 124 -5.03 -2.51 -0.52
C ILE A 124 -5.33 -1.27 0.31
N ASN A 125 -6.34 -0.50 -0.09
CA ASN A 125 -6.90 0.57 0.72
C ASN A 125 -8.26 0.13 1.23
N ILE A 126 -8.44 0.12 2.56
CA ILE A 126 -9.55 -0.61 3.15
C ILE A 126 -10.12 0.10 4.37
N LYS A 127 -11.45 0.28 4.39
CA LYS A 127 -12.16 0.79 5.56
C LYS A 127 -12.69 -0.40 6.36
N TRP A 128 -11.96 -0.84 7.38
CA TRP A 128 -12.27 -2.11 8.05
C TRP A 128 -12.35 -2.00 9.56
N ILE A 129 -13.47 -2.50 10.11
CA ILE A 129 -13.76 -2.43 11.55
C ILE A 129 -13.54 -3.80 12.24
N LYS A 130 -13.54 -4.93 11.52
CA LYS A 130 -13.45 -6.30 12.10
C LYS A 130 -12.46 -7.24 11.36
N LEU A 131 -11.14 -7.02 11.41
CA LEU A 131 -10.17 -7.93 10.73
C LEU A 131 -10.07 -9.31 11.39
N LEU A 132 -10.68 -9.49 12.57
CA LEU A 132 -10.80 -10.77 13.30
C LEU A 132 -11.25 -11.98 12.45
N LEU A 133 -11.83 -11.72 11.29
CA LEU A 133 -12.42 -12.71 10.40
C LEU A 133 -11.51 -13.08 9.23
N ILE A 134 -10.34 -12.43 9.09
CA ILE A 134 -9.31 -12.76 8.10
C ILE A 134 -8.31 -13.72 8.72
N SER A 135 -8.02 -14.83 8.03
CA SER A 135 -7.05 -15.83 8.50
C SER A 135 -5.63 -15.22 8.55
N PRO A 136 -4.80 -15.54 9.56
CA PRO A 136 -3.39 -15.13 9.62
C PRO A 136 -2.57 -15.52 8.37
N GLU A 137 -2.97 -16.57 7.67
CA GLU A 137 -2.35 -17.09 6.44
C GLU A 137 -2.85 -16.36 5.18
N SER A 138 -3.88 -15.53 5.29
CA SER A 138 -4.53 -14.83 4.18
C SER A 138 -3.53 -14.04 3.33
N ARG A 139 -3.76 -14.06 2.01
CA ARG A 139 -3.03 -13.23 1.04
C ARG A 139 -3.18 -11.74 1.30
N PHE A 140 -4.21 -11.33 2.06
CA PHE A 140 -4.35 -9.96 2.57
C PHE A 140 -3.07 -9.46 3.23
N TYR A 141 -2.49 -10.23 4.16
CA TYR A 141 -1.29 -9.81 4.90
C TYR A 141 -0.02 -9.84 4.06
N GLN A 142 -0.07 -10.43 2.87
CA GLN A 142 1.05 -10.57 1.95
C GLN A 142 1.11 -9.43 0.93
N ALA A 143 0.08 -8.57 0.89
CA ALA A 143 0.07 -7.42 0.00
C ALA A 143 1.27 -6.51 0.26
N GLU A 144 1.83 -5.95 -0.81
CA GLU A 144 3.05 -5.15 -0.71
C GLU A 144 2.84 -3.91 0.15
N SER A 145 1.68 -3.26 0.01
CA SER A 145 1.27 -2.16 0.87
C SER A 145 -0.21 -2.20 1.26
N ILE A 146 -0.52 -1.76 2.48
CA ILE A 146 -1.89 -1.75 3.01
C ILE A 146 -2.18 -0.45 3.75
N ARG A 147 -3.30 0.20 3.40
CA ARG A 147 -3.86 1.33 4.13
C ARG A 147 -5.18 0.91 4.78
N ILE A 148 -5.26 0.97 6.11
CA ILE A 148 -6.48 0.62 6.86
C ILE A 148 -7.06 1.86 7.53
N ILE A 149 -8.35 2.11 7.31
CA ILE A 149 -9.09 3.25 7.86
C ILE A 149 -10.01 2.79 8.99
N LYS A 150 -9.89 3.44 10.14
CA LYS A 150 -10.64 3.20 11.38
C LYS A 150 -10.54 1.77 11.95
N PRO A 151 -9.35 1.13 11.98
CA PRO A 151 -9.20 -0.15 12.67
C PRO A 151 -9.38 0.05 14.19
N ARG A 152 -10.00 -0.94 14.84
CA ARG A 152 -10.25 -0.96 16.30
C ARG A 152 -9.70 -2.22 16.95
N PRO A 153 -9.27 -2.20 18.23
CA PRO A 153 -8.88 -3.41 18.92
C PRO A 153 -9.98 -4.48 18.86
N PRO A 154 -9.63 -5.77 18.73
CA PRO A 154 -8.27 -6.35 18.64
C PRO A 154 -7.70 -6.41 17.20
N THR A 155 -8.37 -5.81 16.21
CA THR A 155 -7.97 -5.86 14.78
C THR A 155 -6.54 -5.37 14.55
N VAL A 156 -6.13 -4.31 15.26
CA VAL A 156 -4.79 -3.71 15.12
C VAL A 156 -3.69 -4.69 15.53
N ASN A 157 -3.86 -5.36 16.68
CA ASN A 157 -2.93 -6.37 17.16
C ASN A 157 -2.77 -7.49 16.12
N ILE A 158 -3.89 -8.06 15.65
CA ILE A 158 -3.88 -9.14 14.65
C ILE A 158 -3.17 -8.69 13.36
N PHE A 159 -3.43 -7.45 12.92
CA PHE A 159 -2.75 -6.90 11.76
C PHE A 159 -1.23 -6.80 11.95
N LEU A 160 -0.78 -6.15 13.03
CA LEU A 160 0.64 -5.97 13.33
C LEU A 160 1.35 -7.32 13.52
N ARG A 161 0.64 -8.36 13.95
CA ARG A 161 1.21 -9.70 14.10
C ARG A 161 1.43 -10.44 12.79
N ASN A 162 0.56 -10.22 11.81
CA ASN A 162 0.47 -11.05 10.61
C ASN A 162 0.94 -10.37 9.34
N PHE A 163 1.02 -9.03 9.30
CA PHE A 163 1.46 -8.29 8.12
C PHE A 163 2.88 -8.70 7.68
N LYS A 164 3.04 -8.93 6.37
CA LYS A 164 4.28 -9.40 5.74
C LYS A 164 4.79 -8.49 4.62
N GLY A 165 4.04 -7.43 4.29
CA GLY A 165 4.38 -6.48 3.23
C GLY A 165 5.50 -5.51 3.59
N ARG A 166 5.71 -4.54 2.69
CA ARG A 166 6.74 -3.49 2.81
C ARG A 166 6.23 -2.27 3.55
N GLN A 167 5.00 -1.84 3.28
CA GLN A 167 4.48 -0.59 3.84
C GLN A 167 3.06 -0.71 4.38
N ALA A 168 2.81 -0.15 5.56
CA ALA A 168 1.47 -0.13 6.12
C ALA A 168 1.13 1.22 6.74
N THR A 169 -0.11 1.68 6.52
CA THR A 169 -0.63 2.86 7.20
C THR A 169 -1.99 2.62 7.83
N LEU A 170 -2.10 2.81 9.13
CA LEU A 170 -3.35 2.74 9.89
C LEU A 170 -3.83 4.16 10.21
N PHE A 171 -5.00 4.55 9.71
CA PHE A 171 -5.60 5.87 9.91
C PHE A 171 -6.80 5.84 10.84
N SER A 172 -6.93 6.86 11.69
CA SER A 172 -7.98 6.95 12.73
C SER A 172 -8.03 5.68 13.58
N CYS A 173 -6.85 5.16 13.91
CA CYS A 173 -6.65 3.91 14.62
C CYS A 173 -6.91 4.07 16.13
N GLU A 174 -7.56 3.09 16.74
CA GLU A 174 -7.54 2.89 18.20
C GLU A 174 -6.47 1.81 18.47
N CYS A 175 -5.36 2.16 19.10
CA CYS A 175 -4.21 1.25 19.29
C CYS A 175 -3.68 1.36 20.72
N GLU A 176 -3.41 0.21 21.33
CA GLU A 176 -2.80 0.16 22.65
C GLU A 176 -1.27 0.25 22.55
N VAL A 177 -0.65 0.82 23.58
CA VAL A 177 0.82 0.92 23.65
C VAL A 177 1.47 -0.45 23.75
N SER A 178 0.79 -1.41 24.39
CA SER A 178 1.17 -2.83 24.44
C SER A 178 1.31 -3.44 23.05
N ASP A 179 0.37 -3.16 22.13
CA ASP A 179 0.42 -3.67 20.75
C ASP A 179 1.68 -3.19 20.01
N LEU A 180 2.05 -1.92 20.22
CA LEU A 180 3.25 -1.33 19.62
C LEU A 180 4.54 -1.92 20.20
N ILE A 181 4.60 -2.08 21.52
CA ILE A 181 5.76 -2.69 22.20
C ILE A 181 5.93 -4.14 21.74
N GLU A 182 4.84 -4.89 21.65
CA GLU A 182 4.85 -6.28 21.16
C GLU A 182 5.35 -6.34 19.71
N PHE A 183 4.80 -5.51 18.83
CA PHE A 183 5.24 -5.40 17.44
C PHE A 183 6.75 -5.10 17.34
N MET A 184 7.23 -4.08 18.07
CA MET A 184 8.64 -3.71 18.04
C MET A 184 9.54 -4.82 18.57
N ASN A 185 9.12 -5.52 19.61
CA ASN A 185 9.88 -6.63 20.18
C ASN A 185 9.99 -7.81 19.19
N ARG A 186 8.89 -8.15 18.50
CA ARG A 186 8.90 -9.20 17.46
C ARG A 186 9.71 -8.80 16.23
N TRP A 187 9.67 -7.54 15.83
CA TRP A 187 10.55 -7.06 14.76
C TRP A 187 12.02 -7.14 15.17
N ARG A 188 12.33 -6.73 16.41
CA ARG A 188 13.67 -6.81 16.99
C ARG A 188 14.21 -8.24 17.04
N SER A 189 13.40 -9.22 17.45
CA SER A 189 13.82 -10.63 17.49
C SER A 189 13.91 -11.29 16.11
N GLY A 190 13.47 -10.61 15.05
CA GLY A 190 13.42 -11.15 13.69
C GLY A 190 12.23 -12.08 13.42
N GLU A 191 11.26 -12.16 14.34
CA GLU A 191 10.00 -12.91 14.14
C GLU A 191 9.02 -12.21 13.21
N HIS A 192 9.16 -10.89 13.02
CA HIS A 192 8.33 -10.12 12.10
C HIS A 192 8.98 -10.03 10.70
N SER A 193 8.17 -9.78 9.67
CA SER A 193 8.62 -9.81 8.28
C SER A 193 9.85 -8.92 8.02
N GLY A 194 10.87 -9.51 7.41
CA GLY A 194 12.08 -8.83 6.98
C GLY A 194 11.89 -7.82 5.85
N LYS A 195 10.71 -7.81 5.21
CA LYS A 195 10.37 -6.93 4.08
C LYS A 195 9.87 -5.55 4.51
N LEU A 196 9.51 -5.38 5.78
CA LEU A 196 8.95 -4.11 6.27
C LEU A 196 9.96 -2.97 6.09
N GLU A 197 9.50 -1.88 5.47
CA GLU A 197 10.24 -0.63 5.25
C GLU A 197 9.62 0.52 6.04
N TYR A 198 8.29 0.57 6.12
CA TYR A 198 7.59 1.69 6.74
C TYR A 198 6.24 1.29 7.35
N LEU A 199 6.02 1.68 8.60
CA LEU A 199 4.74 1.59 9.28
C LEU A 199 4.38 2.94 9.88
N SER A 200 3.18 3.44 9.57
CA SER A 200 2.62 4.66 10.14
C SER A 200 1.27 4.39 10.76
N ILE A 201 1.11 4.75 12.03
CA ILE A 201 -0.15 4.61 12.75
C ILE A 201 -0.56 6.01 13.21
N ARG A 202 -1.68 6.49 12.68
CA ARG A 202 -2.27 7.77 13.04
C ARG A 202 -3.58 7.51 13.77
N GLY A 203 -3.62 7.84 15.06
CA GLY A 203 -4.70 7.38 15.91
C GLY A 203 -4.71 8.01 17.30
N THR A 204 -5.70 7.62 18.08
CA THR A 204 -5.78 7.96 19.50
C THR A 204 -5.00 6.94 20.28
N PHE A 205 -3.79 7.30 20.72
CA PHE A 205 -3.06 6.57 21.74
C PHE A 205 -3.59 6.98 23.11
N GLY A 206 -3.82 6.04 24.02
CA GLY A 206 -4.17 6.33 25.40
C GLY A 206 -3.20 7.37 25.98
N ALA A 207 -3.73 8.53 26.40
CA ALA A 207 -2.94 9.72 26.71
C ALA A 207 -1.87 9.51 27.80
N ARG A 208 -2.04 8.49 28.65
CA ARG A 208 -1.17 8.21 29.79
C ARG A 208 0.11 7.43 29.45
N HIS A 209 0.30 6.96 28.21
CA HIS A 209 1.36 6.00 27.91
C HIS A 209 2.17 6.27 26.63
N ARG A 210 2.08 7.45 26.01
CA ARG A 210 2.82 7.77 24.77
C ARG A 210 4.34 7.58 24.91
N ASN A 211 4.89 7.89 26.07
CA ASN A 211 6.33 7.70 26.34
C ASN A 211 6.68 6.23 26.65
N GLY A 212 5.69 5.39 26.98
CA GLY A 212 5.94 3.98 27.33
C GLY A 212 6.57 3.18 26.20
N VAL A 213 6.22 3.49 24.95
CA VAL A 213 6.81 2.87 23.75
C VAL A 213 8.31 3.21 23.64
N LEU A 214 8.67 4.49 23.82
CA LEU A 214 10.06 4.96 23.71
C LEU A 214 10.91 4.61 24.94
N ASN A 215 10.27 4.30 26.07
CA ASN A 215 10.92 3.87 27.31
C ASN A 215 11.14 2.35 27.37
N ALA A 216 10.79 1.60 26.32
CA ALA A 216 11.09 0.18 26.26
C ALA A 216 12.61 -0.03 26.32
N ASN A 217 13.07 -1.01 27.11
CA ASN A 217 14.47 -1.23 27.42
C ASN A 217 15.38 -1.49 26.19
N PHE A 218 14.79 -1.93 25.09
CA PHE A 218 15.48 -2.21 23.84
C PHE A 218 15.53 -1.03 22.86
N VAL A 219 14.89 0.09 23.19
CA VAL A 219 14.96 1.32 22.39
C VAL A 219 16.24 2.06 22.75
N LYS A 220 17.08 2.29 21.75
CA LYS A 220 18.32 3.05 21.86
C LYS A 220 18.06 4.53 21.54
N HIS A 221 18.93 5.39 22.08
CA HIS A 221 18.82 6.84 21.95
C HIS A 221 20.11 7.46 21.38
N ILE A 222 19.96 8.27 20.34
CA ILE A 222 21.01 9.13 19.79
C ILE A 222 21.12 10.37 20.67
N GLY A 223 22.31 10.64 21.20
CA GLY A 223 22.56 11.77 22.11
C GLY A 223 21.95 13.10 21.63
N PRO A 224 21.44 13.94 22.53
CA PRO A 224 20.63 15.12 22.17
C PRO A 224 21.39 16.18 21.36
N ALA A 225 22.72 16.21 21.45
CA ALA A 225 23.57 17.13 20.69
C ALA A 225 23.83 16.68 19.24
N LYS A 226 23.48 15.44 18.89
CA LYS A 226 23.71 14.87 17.55
C LYS A 226 22.45 14.99 16.69
N LYS A 227 22.61 15.25 15.39
CA LYS A 227 21.52 15.27 14.42
C LYS A 227 21.28 13.87 13.86
N PRO A 228 20.10 13.26 14.11
CA PRO A 228 19.78 11.94 13.56
C PRO A 228 19.56 12.02 12.03
N PRO A 229 19.80 10.91 11.31
CA PRO A 229 19.45 10.81 9.91
C PRO A 229 17.92 10.80 9.72
N THR A 230 17.47 11.13 8.49
CA THR A 230 16.04 11.19 8.12
C THR A 230 15.69 10.00 7.23
N HIS A 231 14.82 9.12 7.71
CA HIS A 231 14.30 8.00 6.92
C HIS A 231 13.12 8.45 6.06
N SER A 232 13.16 8.12 4.76
CA SER A 232 12.03 8.29 3.84
C SER A 232 12.21 7.33 2.67
N VAL A 233 11.15 6.68 2.23
CA VAL A 233 11.14 5.72 1.11
C VAL A 233 10.01 6.08 0.13
N PRO A 234 10.04 5.63 -1.13
CA PRO A 234 8.94 5.82 -2.07
C PRO A 234 7.61 5.36 -1.45
N ASP A 235 6.57 6.18 -1.56
CA ASP A 235 5.26 5.85 -1.01
C ASP A 235 4.58 4.80 -1.90
N LEU A 236 4.38 3.59 -1.37
CA LEU A 236 3.73 2.50 -2.10
C LEU A 236 2.20 2.57 -1.99
N SER A 237 1.64 3.55 -1.27
CA SER A 237 0.20 3.75 -1.29
C SER A 237 -0.25 4.08 -2.71
N ALA A 238 -1.28 3.38 -3.20
CA ALA A 238 -1.69 3.45 -4.59
C ALA A 238 -1.89 4.91 -5.03
N PRO A 239 -1.59 5.24 -6.31
CA PRO A 239 -1.89 6.54 -6.85
C PRO A 239 -3.41 6.73 -6.80
N GLU A 240 -3.90 7.42 -5.77
CA GLU A 240 -5.23 8.01 -5.83
C GLU A 240 -5.19 9.00 -7.00
N PRO A 241 -6.11 8.90 -7.99
CA PRO A 241 -6.14 9.81 -9.15
C PRO A 241 -6.39 11.29 -8.82
N ALA A 242 -6.46 11.65 -7.52
CA ALA A 242 -6.78 12.98 -7.05
C ALA A 242 -5.56 13.66 -6.39
N LEU A 243 -4.80 14.36 -7.24
CA LEU A 243 -4.19 15.67 -6.98
C LEU A 243 -3.13 15.86 -5.88
N THR A 244 -2.68 14.84 -5.15
CA THR A 244 -1.47 14.97 -4.31
C THR A 244 -0.70 13.66 -4.25
N ILE A 245 0.04 13.33 -5.31
CA ILE A 245 1.03 12.25 -5.24
C ILE A 245 2.13 12.75 -4.32
N LYS A 246 2.18 12.20 -3.11
CA LYS A 246 3.30 12.38 -2.23
C LYS A 246 4.35 11.34 -2.62
N PRO A 247 5.49 11.72 -3.21
CA PRO A 247 6.40 10.76 -3.82
C PRO A 247 7.02 9.79 -2.80
N ASN A 248 7.21 10.27 -1.57
CA ASN A 248 7.81 9.50 -0.49
C ASN A 248 6.94 9.51 0.77
N THR A 249 7.13 8.48 1.60
CA THR A 249 6.54 8.37 2.93
C THR A 249 6.89 9.59 3.79
N ASP A 250 6.06 9.91 4.79
CA ASP A 250 6.37 11.00 5.73
C ASP A 250 7.77 10.78 6.34
N PRO A 251 8.68 11.77 6.26
CA PRO A 251 10.03 11.60 6.75
C PRO A 251 10.03 11.32 8.25
N ILE A 252 10.93 10.45 8.69
CA ILE A 252 11.16 10.12 10.10
C ILE A 252 12.56 10.61 10.46
N THR A 253 12.62 11.71 11.20
CA THR A 253 13.85 12.19 11.85
C THR A 253 13.69 11.94 13.33
N SER A 254 14.34 10.89 13.86
CA SER A 254 14.17 10.47 15.25
C SER A 254 15.49 10.18 15.95
N HIS A 255 15.58 10.58 17.21
CA HIS A 255 16.66 10.19 18.11
C HIS A 255 16.48 8.76 18.64
N PHE A 256 15.31 8.16 18.49
CA PHE A 256 15.02 6.82 18.99
C PHE A 256 15.10 5.80 17.85
N TYR A 257 15.80 4.70 18.12
CA TYR A 257 15.96 3.61 17.17
C TYR A 257 16.02 2.25 17.87
N ILE A 258 15.78 1.20 17.11
CA ILE A 258 15.86 -0.20 17.53
C ILE A 258 16.79 -0.92 16.55
N VAL A 259 17.51 -1.92 17.07
CA VAL A 259 18.41 -2.76 16.27
C VAL A 259 17.88 -4.18 16.29
N ARG A 260 17.72 -4.76 15.10
CA ARG A 260 17.26 -6.13 14.95
C ARG A 260 18.41 -7.11 15.23
N GLU A 261 18.13 -8.11 16.05
CA GLU A 261 19.13 -9.04 16.56
C GLU A 261 19.65 -10.00 15.49
N THR A 262 18.82 -10.33 14.49
CA THR A 262 19.14 -11.35 13.49
C THR A 262 20.09 -10.87 12.38
N ASP A 263 20.08 -9.58 12.04
CA ASP A 263 20.88 -9.04 10.93
C ASP A 263 21.40 -7.62 11.15
N ASN A 264 21.35 -7.13 12.39
CA ASN A 264 21.84 -5.82 12.81
C ASN A 264 21.20 -4.62 12.11
N ARG A 265 20.07 -4.79 11.42
CA ARG A 265 19.35 -3.68 10.77
C ARG A 265 18.74 -2.74 11.79
N VAL A 266 18.68 -1.46 11.42
CA VAL A 266 18.12 -0.41 12.27
C VAL A 266 16.68 -0.07 11.86
N ALA A 267 15.84 0.22 12.84
CA ALA A 267 14.59 0.94 12.62
C ALA A 267 14.52 2.22 13.45
N SER A 268 14.23 3.36 12.82
CA SER A 268 13.88 4.59 13.52
C SER A 268 12.45 4.55 14.03
N VAL A 269 12.26 4.92 15.28
CA VAL A 269 10.94 4.95 15.94
C VAL A 269 10.62 6.38 16.32
N SER A 270 9.44 6.88 15.93
CA SER A 270 9.01 8.24 16.27
C SER A 270 7.58 8.25 16.79
N ILE A 271 7.35 9.04 17.83
CA ILE A 271 6.01 9.35 18.33
C ILE A 271 5.87 10.87 18.40
N GLN A 272 4.99 11.41 17.56
CA GLN A 272 4.69 12.84 17.50
C GLN A 272 3.19 13.05 17.52
N GLY A 273 2.67 13.63 18.61
CA GLY A 273 1.24 13.85 18.80
C GLY A 273 0.44 12.53 18.69
N PRO A 274 -0.52 12.42 17.75
CA PRO A 274 -1.30 11.21 17.51
C PRO A 274 -0.67 10.27 16.47
N LYS A 275 0.62 10.43 16.16
CA LYS A 275 1.31 9.64 15.13
C LYS A 275 2.44 8.81 15.71
N PHE A 276 2.41 7.50 15.44
CA PHE A 276 3.53 6.58 15.61
C PHE A 276 4.09 6.26 14.22
N GLN A 277 5.41 6.27 14.09
CA GLN A 277 6.10 5.91 12.86
C GLN A 277 7.27 4.98 13.16
N PHE A 278 7.47 4.03 12.26
CA PHE A 278 8.53 3.04 12.31
C PHE A 278 9.10 2.89 10.91
N GLY A 279 10.36 3.27 10.72
CA GLY A 279 11.05 3.22 9.42
C GLY A 279 12.28 2.34 9.49
N VAL A 280 12.36 1.35 8.62
CA VAL A 280 13.43 0.34 8.60
C VAL A 280 14.50 0.72 7.59
N TRP A 281 15.71 0.90 8.09
CA TRP A 281 16.89 1.21 7.31
C TRP A 281 17.44 -0.05 6.63
N LYS A 282 18.12 0.14 5.49
CA LYS A 282 18.88 -0.94 4.84
C LYS A 282 20.22 -1.17 5.55
N GLU A 283 20.69 -0.14 6.24
CA GLU A 283 21.93 -0.03 6.97
C GLU A 283 21.93 -0.85 8.26
N THR A 284 23.11 -1.38 8.58
CA THR A 284 23.43 -1.93 9.89
C THR A 284 23.54 -0.83 10.95
N GLU A 285 23.60 -1.19 12.23
CA GLU A 285 23.77 -0.20 13.31
C GLU A 285 25.02 0.67 13.12
N GLU A 286 26.16 0.08 12.76
CA GLU A 286 27.40 0.84 12.57
C GLU A 286 27.30 1.83 11.41
N GLU A 287 26.69 1.41 10.30
CA GLU A 287 26.47 2.26 9.12
C GLU A 287 25.50 3.40 9.43
N PHE A 288 24.37 3.07 10.08
CA PHE A 288 23.38 4.05 10.52
C PHE A 288 23.99 5.10 11.46
N LEU A 289 24.83 4.69 12.42
CA LEU A 289 25.49 5.61 13.35
C LEU A 289 26.53 6.51 12.69
N ARG A 290 27.12 6.11 11.54
CA ARG A 290 27.99 6.99 10.74
C ARG A 290 27.21 8.09 10.01
N MET A 291 25.91 7.91 9.80
CA MET A 291 25.04 8.92 9.18
C MET A 291 24.64 10.03 10.16
N VAL A 292 24.79 9.80 11.47
CA VAL A 292 24.50 10.77 12.53
C VAL A 292 25.55 11.88 12.51
N LYS A 293 25.10 13.14 12.47
CA LYS A 293 25.96 14.33 12.38
C LYS A 293 26.11 15.06 13.70
#